data_AF-A0A0A2GV92-F1
#
_entry.id   AF-A0A0A2GV92-F1
#
_cell.length_a   1.000
_cell.length_b   1.000
_cell.length_c   1.000
_cell.angle_alpha   90.00
_cell.angle_beta   90.00
_cell.angle_gamma   90.00
#
_symmetry.space_group_name_H-M   'P 1'
#
loop_
_entity.id
_entity.type
_entity.pdbx_description
1 polymer ?
#
loop_
_entity_poly.entity_id
_entity_poly.type
_entity_poly.pdbx_seq_one_letter_code
_entity_poly.pdbx_strand_id
1 'polypeptide(L)'
;MKHSKIYLSAIIILCLGMMSCTSCSNDNNSNQDSDNNSDEIVVNVNPENFTTNGVNLTIVPCTLSDGTNTDCYQIITNSTPFDHEMGPWCPDNIADGADAGGIWLENGEVYDVDGAFIENMAAFYEDDNWLMYDENGDIYVTDTEQDCINAANPAVGEEYENFCVECLPSYITDISQTYLIPITPVLQNTSTLFATGPGGPPGQNSAPSTRGIALNGVEFSAPAPVDNILGAYTLAPFDDAGGHINVHQGYHYHAATGISLKVEQEDGHDALIGYALDGHGIYENKNQEGIAASGLDELRGHTDDTRGYHYHVDQAGNNNFINGLKGAYVN
;
A
#
# COMPACT_ATOMS: atom_id res chain seq x y z
N MET A 1 43.95 -7.11 64.10
CA MET A 1 44.43 -8.50 64.29
C MET A 1 43.98 -9.33 63.11
N LYS A 2 44.94 -9.95 62.37
CA LYS A 2 44.82 -11.14 61.48
C LYS A 2 43.93 -11.00 60.22
N HIS A 3 44.29 -11.34 58.98
CA HIS A 3 45.46 -11.87 58.24
C HIS A 3 45.23 -11.49 56.75
N SER A 4 46.12 -10.79 56.04
CA SER A 4 47.18 -11.28 55.11
C SER A 4 46.76 -12.17 53.92
N LYS A 5 47.08 -11.70 52.69
CA LYS A 5 47.72 -12.35 51.50
C LYS A 5 47.54 -11.38 50.30
N ILE A 6 48.50 -10.63 49.75
CA ILE A 6 49.81 -10.88 49.10
C ILE A 6 49.77 -11.84 47.91
N TYR A 7 49.83 -11.25 46.70
CA TYR A 7 50.56 -11.65 45.47
C TYR A 7 50.79 -10.31 44.72
N LEU A 8 51.96 -9.69 44.52
CA LEU A 8 53.34 -10.01 44.12
C LEU A 8 53.55 -10.36 42.63
N SER A 9 53.98 -9.34 41.86
CA SER A 9 54.94 -9.32 40.73
C SER A 9 54.51 -9.94 39.38
N ALA A 10 54.91 -9.48 38.18
CA ALA A 10 55.87 -8.47 37.67
C ALA A 10 55.48 -8.13 36.20
N ILE A 11 55.45 -6.87 35.76
CA ILE A 11 56.46 -6.12 34.94
C ILE A 11 56.93 -6.84 33.65
N ILE A 12 56.76 -6.16 32.50
CA ILE A 12 57.82 -5.88 31.50
C ILE A 12 57.45 -4.60 30.73
N ILE A 13 58.45 -3.73 30.61
CA ILE A 13 58.48 -2.38 30.00
C ILE A 13 59.44 -2.43 28.78
N LEU A 14 59.26 -1.47 27.85
CA LEU A 14 60.20 -1.01 26.78
C LEU A 14 60.24 -1.88 25.50
N CYS A 15 60.40 -1.34 24.28
CA CYS A 15 61.19 -0.18 23.88
C CYS A 15 60.80 0.37 22.48
N LEU A 16 61.01 1.67 22.30
CA LEU A 16 60.95 2.45 21.05
C LEU A 16 61.89 1.92 19.95
N GLY A 17 61.51 2.16 18.69
CA GLY A 17 62.41 2.13 17.54
C GLY A 17 61.80 2.80 16.31
N MET A 18 62.11 4.09 16.09
CA MET A 18 61.96 4.77 14.79
C MET A 18 63.02 4.24 13.82
N MET A 19 62.64 3.96 12.57
CA MET A 19 63.58 3.92 11.44
C MET A 19 62.88 4.35 10.16
N SER A 20 63.29 5.51 9.63
CA SER A 20 62.92 6.01 8.31
C SER A 20 63.85 5.43 7.25
N CYS A 21 63.30 4.95 6.13
CA CYS A 21 64.01 4.77 4.87
C CYS A 21 63.14 5.29 3.71
N THR A 22 63.79 6.02 2.82
CA THR A 22 63.23 6.80 1.71
C THR A 22 63.19 5.99 0.39
N SER A 23 62.17 6.28 -0.43
CA SER A 23 62.15 6.28 -1.91
C SER A 23 62.22 4.97 -2.71
N CYS A 24 61.16 4.69 -3.50
CA CYS A 24 61.17 4.77 -4.98
C CYS A 24 59.77 4.54 -5.57
N SER A 25 59.40 5.39 -6.54
CA SER A 25 58.18 5.32 -7.36
C SER A 25 58.01 3.98 -8.06
N ASN A 26 56.75 3.55 -8.17
CA ASN A 26 56.26 2.96 -9.41
C ASN A 26 54.77 3.27 -9.53
N ASP A 27 54.42 4.05 -10.55
CA ASP A 27 53.05 4.19 -11.03
C ASP A 27 52.56 2.80 -11.43
N ASN A 28 51.50 2.32 -10.80
CA ASN A 28 50.62 1.34 -11.41
C ASN A 28 49.19 1.65 -11.00
N ASN A 29 48.54 2.30 -11.96
CA ASN A 29 47.12 2.41 -12.10
C ASN A 29 46.49 1.01 -12.01
N SER A 30 45.89 0.70 -10.87
CA SER A 30 44.91 -0.38 -10.76
C SER A 30 43.61 0.25 -10.29
N ASN A 31 42.78 0.62 -11.27
CA ASN A 31 41.33 0.62 -11.10
C ASN A 31 40.97 -0.70 -10.40
N GLN A 32 40.65 -0.63 -9.12
CA GLN A 32 39.70 -1.57 -8.56
C GLN A 32 38.34 -1.04 -8.97
N ASP A 33 37.93 -1.40 -10.19
CA ASP A 33 36.51 -1.60 -10.46
C ASP A 33 36.07 -2.68 -9.47
N SER A 34 35.40 -2.26 -8.41
CA SER A 34 34.49 -3.13 -7.70
C SER A 34 33.28 -3.34 -8.60
N ASP A 35 33.43 -4.17 -9.63
CA ASP A 35 32.31 -4.86 -10.26
C ASP A 35 31.72 -5.83 -9.22
N ASN A 36 30.91 -5.28 -8.32
CA ASN A 36 29.88 -6.04 -7.63
C ASN A 36 28.65 -6.03 -8.53
N ASN A 37 28.76 -6.61 -9.72
CA ASN A 37 27.57 -6.99 -10.48
C ASN A 37 27.14 -8.36 -9.96
N SER A 38 26.52 -8.38 -8.77
CA SER A 38 25.48 -9.39 -8.58
C SER A 38 24.41 -9.01 -9.57
N ASP A 39 24.26 -9.78 -10.66
CA ASP A 39 23.12 -9.65 -11.57
C ASP A 39 21.86 -9.84 -10.72
N GLU A 40 21.32 -8.73 -10.21
CA GLU A 40 20.15 -8.75 -9.33
C GLU A 40 18.99 -9.31 -10.16
N ILE A 41 18.32 -10.32 -9.61
CA ILE A 41 17.22 -10.99 -10.30
C ILE A 41 16.10 -9.95 -10.47
N VAL A 42 15.61 -9.82 -11.70
CA VAL A 42 14.45 -8.99 -12.03
C VAL A 42 13.43 -9.90 -12.70
N VAL A 43 12.24 -9.95 -12.12
CA VAL A 43 11.13 -10.75 -12.65
C VAL A 43 10.19 -9.84 -13.44
N ASN A 44 9.89 -10.25 -14.67
CA ASN A 44 8.93 -9.53 -15.50
C ASN A 44 7.53 -9.62 -14.92
N VAL A 45 6.72 -8.59 -15.16
CA VAL A 45 5.27 -8.67 -14.98
C VAL A 45 4.73 -9.82 -15.82
N ASN A 46 4.00 -10.75 -15.19
CA ASN A 46 3.37 -11.86 -15.90
C ASN A 46 1.91 -11.48 -16.22
N PRO A 47 1.55 -11.22 -17.49
CA PRO A 47 0.19 -10.83 -17.85
C PRO A 47 -0.83 -11.95 -17.59
N GLU A 48 -0.40 -13.21 -17.50
CA GLU A 48 -1.28 -14.35 -17.20
C GLU A 48 -1.81 -14.35 -15.75
N ASN A 49 -1.19 -13.56 -14.86
CA ASN A 49 -1.68 -13.42 -13.49
C ASN A 49 -2.91 -12.51 -13.41
N PHE A 50 -3.14 -11.65 -14.39
CA PHE A 50 -4.31 -10.78 -14.42
C PHE A 50 -5.55 -11.54 -14.90
N THR A 51 -6.71 -11.17 -14.35
CA THR A 51 -7.98 -11.61 -14.91
C THR A 51 -8.17 -11.12 -16.34
N THR A 52 -9.03 -11.80 -17.09
CA THR A 52 -9.50 -11.34 -18.41
C THR A 52 -10.93 -10.79 -18.35
N ASN A 53 -11.55 -10.81 -17.17
CA ASN A 53 -12.89 -10.28 -16.95
C ASN A 53 -12.78 -8.82 -16.51
N GLY A 54 -13.22 -7.89 -17.36
CA GLY A 54 -13.13 -6.45 -17.08
C GLY A 54 -11.73 -5.82 -17.29
N VAL A 55 -10.71 -6.63 -17.62
CA VAL A 55 -9.31 -6.20 -17.75
C VAL A 55 -8.75 -6.57 -19.12
N ASN A 56 -8.10 -5.61 -19.78
CA ASN A 56 -7.44 -5.77 -21.07
C ASN A 56 -5.99 -5.28 -21.01
N LEU A 57 -5.05 -6.15 -21.39
CA LEU A 57 -3.62 -5.82 -21.44
C LEU A 57 -3.15 -5.74 -22.90
N THR A 58 -2.48 -4.65 -23.25
CA THR A 58 -1.75 -4.51 -24.51
C THR A 58 -0.33 -4.05 -24.26
N ILE A 59 0.58 -4.31 -25.21
CA ILE A 59 1.97 -3.85 -25.11
C ILE A 59 2.11 -2.55 -25.90
N VAL A 60 2.65 -1.53 -25.26
CA VAL A 60 2.92 -0.22 -25.86
C VAL A 60 4.32 0.26 -25.49
N PRO A 61 5.02 1.01 -26.37
CA PRO A 61 6.27 1.66 -26.00
C PRO A 61 6.01 2.75 -24.95
N CYS A 62 6.89 2.88 -23.97
CA CYS A 62 6.81 3.87 -22.91
C CYS A 62 8.21 4.41 -22.54
N THR A 63 8.24 5.54 -21.84
CA THR A 63 9.45 6.12 -21.26
C THR A 63 9.30 6.17 -19.75
N LEU A 64 10.26 5.61 -19.02
CA LEU A 64 10.25 5.58 -17.56
C LEU A 64 10.81 6.89 -16.97
N SER A 65 10.64 7.05 -15.66
CA SER A 65 11.04 8.23 -14.88
C SER A 65 12.54 8.54 -14.95
N ASP A 66 13.38 7.55 -15.24
CA ASP A 66 14.83 7.69 -15.45
C ASP A 66 15.23 7.97 -16.91
N GLY A 67 14.26 8.05 -17.82
CA GLY A 67 14.47 8.26 -19.26
C GLY A 67 14.66 6.98 -20.07
N THR A 68 14.61 5.80 -19.45
CA THR A 68 14.67 4.51 -20.14
C THR A 68 13.47 4.35 -21.08
N ASN A 69 13.72 4.02 -22.34
CA ASN A 69 12.66 3.61 -23.28
C ASN A 69 12.53 2.09 -23.24
N THR A 70 11.32 1.60 -22.99
CA THR A 70 11.01 0.18 -22.87
C THR A 70 9.60 -0.12 -23.38
N ASP A 71 9.21 -1.38 -23.30
CA ASP A 71 7.83 -1.80 -23.50
C ASP A 71 7.11 -1.88 -22.15
N CYS A 72 5.89 -1.36 -22.12
CA CYS A 72 5.00 -1.39 -20.97
C CYS A 72 3.73 -2.17 -21.29
N TYR A 73 3.12 -2.73 -20.25
CA TYR A 73 1.71 -3.12 -20.31
C TYR A 73 0.82 -1.90 -20.13
N GLN A 74 -0.04 -1.64 -21.10
CA GLN A 74 -1.22 -0.80 -20.95
C GLN A 74 -2.36 -1.67 -20.45
N ILE A 75 -2.79 -1.42 -19.22
CA ILE A 75 -3.84 -2.14 -18.53
C ILE A 75 -5.09 -1.25 -18.56
N ILE A 76 -6.10 -1.65 -19.31
CA ILE A 76 -7.40 -0.98 -19.36
C ILE A 76 -8.38 -1.81 -18.52
N THR A 77 -9.03 -1.16 -17.56
CA THR A 77 -9.95 -1.80 -16.61
C THR A 77 -11.22 -0.99 -16.45
N ASN A 78 -12.35 -1.64 -16.18
CA ASN A 78 -13.59 -0.97 -15.77
C ASN A 78 -13.65 -0.68 -14.25
N SER A 79 -12.59 -1.02 -13.50
CA SER A 79 -12.52 -0.84 -12.04
C SER A 79 -13.71 -1.50 -11.33
N THR A 80 -14.04 -2.72 -11.75
CA THR A 80 -15.07 -3.56 -11.14
C THR A 80 -14.50 -4.95 -10.92
N PRO A 81 -14.38 -5.42 -9.66
CA PRO A 81 -13.89 -6.76 -9.38
C PRO A 81 -14.90 -7.81 -9.86
N PHE A 82 -14.40 -8.99 -10.24
CA PHE A 82 -15.22 -10.15 -10.63
C PHE A 82 -15.23 -11.26 -9.58
N ASP A 83 -14.30 -11.17 -8.64
CA ASP A 83 -13.88 -12.21 -7.70
C ASP A 83 -14.52 -12.08 -6.30
N HIS A 84 -15.17 -10.95 -6.02
CA HIS A 84 -15.98 -10.71 -4.83
C HIS A 84 -17.11 -9.73 -5.16
N GLU A 85 -18.14 -9.72 -4.33
CA GLU A 85 -19.19 -8.72 -4.38
C GLU A 85 -18.65 -7.42 -3.77
N MET A 86 -19.05 -6.27 -4.33
CA MET A 86 -18.72 -4.96 -3.76
C MET A 86 -19.76 -4.61 -2.71
N GLY A 87 -19.30 -4.10 -1.58
CA GLY A 87 -20.15 -3.86 -0.42
C GLY A 87 -20.48 -5.15 0.35
N PRO A 88 -21.31 -5.05 1.41
CA PRO A 88 -21.93 -3.83 1.92
C PRO A 88 -20.92 -2.85 2.54
N TRP A 89 -21.33 -1.58 2.70
CA TRP A 89 -20.51 -0.55 3.34
C TRP A 89 -21.16 -0.01 4.60
N CYS A 90 -22.43 0.37 4.52
CA CYS A 90 -23.20 0.95 5.61
C CYS A 90 -24.31 0.00 6.07
N PRO A 91 -24.42 -0.32 7.38
CA PRO A 91 -25.60 -1.01 7.90
C PRO A 91 -26.83 -0.09 7.86
N ASP A 92 -28.02 -0.69 7.83
CA ASP A 92 -29.29 0.05 7.74
C ASP A 92 -29.78 0.49 9.14
N ASN A 93 -29.45 -0.27 10.19
CA ASN A 93 -29.91 -0.03 11.55
C ASN A 93 -28.83 -0.36 12.61
N ILE A 94 -28.88 0.31 13.76
CA ILE A 94 -27.94 0.07 14.88
C ILE A 94 -28.04 -1.35 15.49
N ALA A 95 -29.09 -2.11 15.16
CA ALA A 95 -29.22 -3.51 15.54
C ALA A 95 -28.52 -4.49 14.59
N ASP A 96 -28.03 -4.02 13.44
CA ASP A 96 -27.43 -4.86 12.42
C ASP A 96 -26.02 -5.33 12.82
N GLY A 97 -25.67 -6.55 12.38
CA GLY A 97 -24.37 -7.15 12.61
C GLY A 97 -23.33 -6.77 11.57
N ALA A 98 -22.11 -7.25 11.75
CA ALA A 98 -20.98 -6.99 10.86
C ALA A 98 -21.21 -7.43 9.41
N ASP A 99 -22.11 -8.37 9.13
CA ASP A 99 -22.43 -8.79 7.76
C ASP A 99 -23.28 -7.80 6.98
N ALA A 100 -23.81 -6.75 7.63
CA ALA A 100 -24.60 -5.70 7.01
C ALA A 100 -23.79 -4.43 6.67
N GLY A 101 -22.55 -4.33 7.13
CA GLY A 101 -21.66 -3.21 6.84
C GLY A 101 -20.29 -3.71 6.39
N GLY A 102 -19.39 -2.76 6.15
CA GLY A 102 -18.02 -3.08 5.80
C GLY A 102 -17.07 -2.85 6.96
N ILE A 103 -15.90 -2.27 6.67
CA ILE A 103 -14.85 -1.97 7.62
C ILE A 103 -14.45 -0.50 7.64
N TRP A 104 -13.96 -0.06 8.79
CA TRP A 104 -13.33 1.24 8.99
C TRP A 104 -11.90 1.09 9.48
N LEU A 105 -11.00 1.92 8.96
CA LEU A 105 -9.55 1.85 9.23
C LEU A 105 -9.16 3.04 10.09
N GLU A 106 -8.76 2.78 11.32
CA GLU A 106 -8.48 3.83 12.29
C GLU A 106 -7.31 3.42 13.20
N ASN A 107 -6.31 4.29 13.31
CA ASN A 107 -5.15 4.12 14.21
C ASN A 107 -4.42 2.75 14.07
N GLY A 108 -4.34 2.20 12.86
CA GLY A 108 -3.66 0.93 12.59
C GLY A 108 -4.52 -0.31 12.80
N GLU A 109 -5.77 -0.14 13.23
CA GLU A 109 -6.73 -1.20 13.49
C GLU A 109 -7.84 -1.22 12.42
N VAL A 110 -8.51 -2.36 12.31
CA VAL A 110 -9.67 -2.56 11.45
C VAL A 110 -10.88 -2.77 12.36
N TYR A 111 -11.94 -2.00 12.14
CA TYR A 111 -13.19 -2.10 12.87
C TYR A 111 -14.30 -2.51 11.91
N ASP A 112 -15.11 -3.50 12.32
CA ASP A 112 -16.36 -3.79 11.61
C ASP A 112 -17.31 -2.61 11.78
N VAL A 113 -17.86 -2.11 10.68
CA VAL A 113 -18.88 -1.05 10.69
C VAL A 113 -20.24 -1.72 10.84
N ASP A 114 -20.47 -2.28 12.02
CA ASP A 114 -21.77 -2.81 12.41
C ASP A 114 -22.63 -1.74 13.09
N GLY A 115 -23.88 -2.08 13.39
CA GLY A 115 -24.79 -1.14 14.06
C GLY A 115 -24.30 -0.69 15.43
N ALA A 116 -23.58 -1.55 16.16
CA ALA A 116 -23.03 -1.23 17.47
C ALA A 116 -21.84 -0.27 17.39
N PHE A 117 -21.01 -0.37 16.35
CA PHE A 117 -19.95 0.59 16.05
C PHE A 117 -20.54 1.97 15.76
N ILE A 118 -21.56 2.04 14.91
CA ILE A 118 -22.25 3.30 14.57
C ILE A 118 -22.91 3.93 15.81
N GLU A 119 -23.59 3.15 16.65
CA GLU A 119 -24.16 3.63 17.91
C GLU A 119 -23.08 4.20 18.87
N ASN A 120 -21.88 3.63 18.83
CA ASN A 120 -20.78 3.97 19.74
C ASN A 120 -19.83 5.07 19.21
N MET A 121 -20.06 5.62 18.01
CA MET A 121 -19.19 6.62 17.37
C MET A 121 -18.84 7.82 18.28
N ALA A 122 -19.83 8.37 19.00
CA ALA A 122 -19.60 9.50 19.91
C ALA A 122 -18.62 9.15 21.05
N ALA A 123 -18.74 7.96 21.63
CA ALA A 123 -17.83 7.50 22.67
C ALA A 123 -16.46 7.10 22.10
N PHE A 124 -16.43 6.54 20.90
CA PHE A 124 -15.20 6.15 20.21
C PHE A 124 -14.31 7.36 19.88
N TYR A 125 -14.91 8.45 19.41
CA TYR A 125 -14.20 9.69 19.07
C TYR A 125 -14.21 10.76 20.19
N GLU A 126 -14.82 10.46 21.34
CA GLU A 126 -15.00 11.41 22.46
C GLU A 126 -15.69 12.73 22.04
N ASP A 127 -16.68 12.64 21.14
CA ASP A 127 -17.40 13.78 20.56
C ASP A 127 -18.90 13.49 20.38
N ASP A 128 -19.74 14.15 21.17
CA ASP A 128 -21.21 14.01 21.17
C ASP A 128 -21.88 14.52 19.88
N ASN A 129 -21.14 15.16 18.96
CA ASN A 129 -21.68 15.57 17.66
C ASN A 129 -21.95 14.39 16.72
N TRP A 130 -21.32 13.23 16.96
CA TRP A 130 -21.57 12.00 16.21
C TRP A 130 -22.94 11.41 16.59
N LEU A 131 -23.92 11.55 15.70
CA LEU A 131 -25.26 10.98 15.85
C LEU A 131 -25.79 10.55 14.47
N MET A 132 -25.36 9.37 14.05
CA MET A 132 -25.55 8.86 12.68
C MET A 132 -26.84 8.06 12.47
N TYR A 133 -27.77 8.12 13.42
CA TYR A 133 -29.00 7.32 13.38
C TYR A 133 -30.17 8.08 14.01
N ASP A 134 -31.39 7.68 13.64
CA ASP A 134 -32.62 8.30 14.10
C ASP A 134 -33.20 7.69 15.40
N GLU A 135 -34.37 8.14 15.83
CA GLU A 135 -35.02 7.64 17.06
C GLU A 135 -35.45 6.17 17.01
N ASN A 136 -35.55 5.59 15.81
CA ASN A 136 -35.86 4.17 15.58
C ASN A 136 -34.58 3.32 15.45
N GLY A 137 -33.41 3.96 15.44
CA GLY A 137 -32.13 3.32 15.23
C GLY A 137 -31.77 3.17 13.74
N ASP A 138 -32.54 3.76 12.83
CA ASP A 138 -32.25 3.70 11.40
C ASP A 138 -31.06 4.63 11.09
N ILE A 139 -30.05 4.10 10.43
CA ILE A 139 -28.79 4.80 10.15
C ILE A 139 -28.98 5.73 8.96
N TYR A 140 -28.43 6.94 9.03
CA TYR A 140 -28.45 7.89 7.92
C TYR A 140 -27.47 7.45 6.84
N VAL A 141 -27.98 6.84 5.76
CA VAL A 141 -27.20 6.41 4.61
C VAL A 141 -27.53 7.29 3.39
N THR A 142 -26.55 7.52 2.51
CA THR A 142 -26.79 8.25 1.26
C THR A 142 -27.63 7.42 0.28
N ASP A 143 -28.77 7.97 -0.18
CA ASP A 143 -29.77 7.21 -0.95
C ASP A 143 -29.58 7.23 -2.48
N THR A 144 -28.95 8.28 -3.02
CA THR A 144 -28.86 8.51 -4.47
C THR A 144 -27.43 8.69 -4.95
N GLU A 145 -27.22 8.51 -6.25
CA GLU A 145 -25.92 8.80 -6.90
C GLU A 145 -25.46 10.24 -6.61
N GLN A 146 -26.41 11.20 -6.61
CA GLN A 146 -26.08 12.60 -6.33
C GLN A 146 -25.72 12.82 -4.85
N ASP A 147 -26.35 12.10 -3.92
CA ASP A 147 -26.01 12.17 -2.50
C ASP A 147 -24.62 11.60 -2.24
N CYS A 148 -24.32 10.42 -2.82
CA CYS A 148 -22.97 9.85 -2.82
C CYS A 148 -21.93 10.87 -3.37
N ILE A 149 -22.19 11.51 -4.52
CA ILE A 149 -21.28 12.53 -5.09
C ILE A 149 -21.08 13.71 -4.14
N ASN A 150 -22.15 14.17 -3.49
CA ASN A 150 -22.11 15.34 -2.62
C ASN A 150 -21.50 15.05 -1.24
N ALA A 151 -21.60 13.81 -0.77
CA ALA A 151 -21.04 13.38 0.51
C ALA A 151 -19.60 12.82 0.37
N ALA A 152 -19.23 12.31 -0.81
CA ALA A 152 -17.89 11.77 -1.11
C ALA A 152 -16.98 12.76 -1.86
N ASN A 153 -17.01 14.05 -1.49
CA ASN A 153 -16.10 15.06 -2.04
C ASN A 153 -15.41 15.91 -0.94
N PRO A 154 -14.29 16.59 -1.22
CA PRO A 154 -13.53 17.32 -0.20
C PRO A 154 -14.24 18.50 0.46
N ALA A 155 -15.40 18.93 -0.06
CA ALA A 155 -16.19 20.05 0.43
C ALA A 155 -17.63 19.61 0.70
N VAL A 156 -17.76 18.62 1.59
CA VAL A 156 -19.06 18.08 2.03
C VAL A 156 -19.93 19.19 2.63
N GLY A 157 -21.21 19.22 2.24
CA GLY A 157 -22.20 20.15 2.78
C GLY A 157 -22.70 19.72 4.17
N GLU A 158 -23.11 20.70 5.00
CA GLU A 158 -23.65 20.46 6.34
C GLU A 158 -24.86 19.49 6.33
N GLU A 159 -25.59 19.40 5.22
CA GLU A 159 -26.72 18.48 5.06
C GLU A 159 -26.35 16.99 5.08
N TYR A 160 -25.07 16.66 4.89
CA TYR A 160 -24.55 15.29 4.95
C TYR A 160 -23.74 15.00 6.22
N GLU A 161 -23.68 15.94 7.17
CA GLU A 161 -23.12 15.64 8.49
C GLU A 161 -23.87 14.46 9.13
N ASN A 162 -23.13 13.57 9.77
CA ASN A 162 -23.59 12.32 10.38
C ASN A 162 -24.13 11.26 9.41
N PHE A 163 -23.82 11.35 8.12
CA PHE A 163 -24.15 10.28 7.17
C PHE A 163 -23.05 9.21 7.08
N CYS A 164 -23.48 7.96 7.02
CA CYS A 164 -22.70 6.87 6.45
C CYS A 164 -22.81 6.96 4.92
N VAL A 165 -21.68 7.21 4.27
CA VAL A 165 -21.58 7.49 2.85
C VAL A 165 -21.39 6.19 2.10
N GLU A 166 -22.35 5.89 1.23
CA GLU A 166 -22.37 4.71 0.39
C GLU A 166 -22.59 5.10 -1.07
N CYS A 167 -21.76 4.53 -1.95
CA CYS A 167 -21.90 4.67 -3.39
C CYS A 167 -22.15 3.28 -3.98
N LEU A 168 -23.28 3.10 -4.67
CA LEU A 168 -23.69 1.79 -5.15
C LEU A 168 -23.00 1.38 -6.47
N PRO A 169 -22.78 0.06 -6.69
CA PRO A 169 -22.28 -0.48 -7.96
C PRO A 169 -23.07 -0.05 -9.20
N SER A 170 -24.36 0.24 -9.06
CA SER A 170 -25.19 0.71 -10.19
C SER A 170 -24.80 2.09 -10.71
N TYR A 171 -24.01 2.87 -9.96
CA TYR A 171 -23.60 4.22 -10.34
C TYR A 171 -22.36 4.22 -11.26
N ILE A 172 -21.64 3.10 -11.36
CA ILE A 172 -20.42 2.98 -12.18
C ILE A 172 -20.70 2.34 -13.54
N THR A 173 -21.46 3.01 -14.42
CA THR A 173 -21.88 2.42 -15.71
C THR A 173 -20.88 2.53 -16.84
N ASP A 174 -20.02 3.56 -16.85
CA ASP A 174 -19.17 3.92 -18.00
C ASP A 174 -17.74 4.33 -17.60
N ILE A 175 -17.19 3.67 -16.57
CA ILE A 175 -15.83 3.95 -16.10
C ILE A 175 -14.83 3.07 -16.86
N SER A 176 -13.74 3.70 -17.31
CA SER A 176 -12.57 3.00 -17.83
C SER A 176 -11.31 3.71 -17.34
N GLN A 177 -10.49 2.98 -16.59
CA GLN A 177 -9.18 3.43 -16.13
C GLN A 177 -8.09 2.79 -16.98
N THR A 178 -7.00 3.53 -17.19
CA THR A 178 -5.84 3.06 -17.94
C THR A 178 -4.59 3.27 -17.12
N TYR A 179 -3.84 2.18 -16.92
CA TYR A 179 -2.57 2.19 -16.21
C TYR A 179 -1.44 1.72 -17.12
N LEU A 180 -0.23 2.20 -16.84
CA LEU A 180 0.99 1.78 -17.54
C LEU A 180 2.01 1.29 -16.51
N ILE A 181 2.50 0.08 -16.69
CA ILE A 181 3.61 -0.49 -15.90
C ILE A 181 4.66 -1.10 -16.83
N PRO A 182 5.97 -0.98 -16.54
CA PRO A 182 7.01 -1.61 -17.35
C PRO A 182 6.87 -3.13 -17.33
N ILE A 183 7.09 -3.78 -18.48
CA ILE A 183 7.10 -5.26 -18.54
C ILE A 183 8.26 -5.82 -17.71
N THR A 184 9.43 -5.19 -17.82
CA THR A 184 10.64 -5.51 -17.05
C THR A 184 10.95 -4.33 -16.13
N PRO A 185 10.78 -4.49 -14.81
CA PRO A 185 11.11 -3.44 -13.84
C PRO A 185 12.58 -2.98 -13.96
N VAL A 186 12.82 -1.71 -13.67
CA VAL A 186 14.18 -1.13 -13.72
C VAL A 186 14.53 -0.56 -12.35
N LEU A 187 15.27 -1.32 -11.56
CA LEU A 187 15.70 -0.93 -10.22
C LEU A 187 16.45 0.41 -10.22
N GLN A 188 16.14 1.26 -9.24
CA GLN A 188 16.78 2.54 -9.04
C GLN A 188 17.65 2.52 -7.78
N ASN A 189 18.76 3.26 -7.83
CA ASN A 189 19.62 3.48 -6.66
C ASN A 189 18.96 4.35 -5.59
N THR A 190 17.95 5.14 -5.96
CA THR A 190 17.22 6.02 -5.05
C THR A 190 15.73 5.70 -5.16
N SER A 191 15.13 5.43 -4.01
CA SER A 191 13.70 5.18 -3.89
C SER A 191 12.89 6.46 -4.13
N THR A 192 11.71 6.32 -4.72
CA THR A 192 10.72 7.39 -4.85
C THR A 192 9.59 7.16 -3.85
N LEU A 193 9.59 7.87 -2.73
CA LEU A 193 8.45 7.83 -1.80
C LEU A 193 7.21 8.45 -2.45
N PHE A 194 6.02 8.00 -2.08
CA PHE A 194 4.80 8.70 -2.50
C PHE A 194 4.69 10.07 -1.83
N ALA A 195 3.72 10.90 -2.25
CA ALA A 195 3.49 12.23 -1.67
C ALA A 195 2.31 12.26 -0.67
N THR A 196 1.56 11.16 -0.57
CA THR A 196 0.39 10.97 0.28
C THR A 196 0.53 9.66 1.04
N GLY A 197 0.06 9.58 2.29
CA GLY A 197 0.34 8.42 3.15
C GLY A 197 1.74 8.48 3.77
N PRO A 198 2.21 7.41 4.44
CA PRO A 198 3.49 7.44 5.16
C PRO A 198 4.71 7.73 4.25
N GLY A 199 4.54 7.74 2.93
CA GLY A 199 5.52 8.22 1.97
C GLY A 199 5.48 9.73 1.82
N GLY A 200 6.66 10.36 2.01
CA GLY A 200 7.09 11.66 1.50
C GLY A 200 6.24 12.91 1.85
N PRO A 201 6.83 14.03 2.29
CA PRO A 201 6.04 15.24 2.52
C PRO A 201 5.37 15.73 1.21
N PRO A 202 4.11 16.22 1.28
CA PRO A 202 3.35 16.65 0.11
C PRO A 202 4.13 17.63 -0.78
N GLY A 203 4.08 17.40 -2.10
CA GLY A 203 4.69 18.29 -3.11
C GLY A 203 6.19 18.10 -3.36
N GLN A 204 6.82 17.04 -2.82
CA GLN A 204 8.24 16.76 -3.08
C GLN A 204 8.55 15.98 -4.36
N ASN A 205 7.58 15.26 -4.93
CA ASN A 205 7.79 14.53 -6.17
C ASN A 205 6.51 14.46 -7.03
N SER A 206 6.68 13.95 -8.25
CA SER A 206 5.63 13.74 -9.24
C SER A 206 5.23 12.27 -9.33
N ALA A 207 5.51 11.45 -8.30
CA ALA A 207 5.08 10.07 -8.29
C ALA A 207 3.54 10.02 -8.28
N PRO A 208 2.92 9.14 -9.08
CA PRO A 208 1.47 8.98 -9.04
C PRO A 208 0.98 8.57 -7.64
N SER A 209 -0.24 8.97 -7.30
CA SER A 209 -0.88 8.56 -6.05
C SER A 209 -1.31 7.09 -6.06
N THR A 210 -1.49 6.50 -7.24
CA THR A 210 -1.73 5.05 -7.38
C THR A 210 -0.50 4.27 -6.90
N ARG A 211 -0.71 3.27 -6.05
CA ARG A 211 0.35 2.41 -5.52
C ARG A 211 0.66 1.26 -6.46
N GLY A 212 -0.36 0.74 -7.12
CA GLY A 212 -0.26 -0.38 -8.04
C GLY A 212 -1.64 -0.84 -8.51
N ILE A 213 -1.66 -1.96 -9.22
CA ILE A 213 -2.88 -2.55 -9.78
C ILE A 213 -2.99 -4.00 -9.32
N ALA A 214 -4.14 -4.33 -8.75
CA ALA A 214 -4.49 -5.68 -8.33
C ALA A 214 -4.65 -6.61 -9.53
N LEU A 215 -4.51 -7.92 -9.33
CA LEU A 215 -4.65 -8.92 -10.40
C LEU A 215 -6.06 -8.95 -11.01
N ASN A 216 -7.08 -8.52 -10.27
CA ASN A 216 -8.45 -8.34 -10.77
C ASN A 216 -8.66 -7.01 -11.51
N GLY A 217 -7.63 -6.17 -11.63
CA GLY A 217 -7.69 -4.87 -12.31
C GLY A 217 -8.25 -3.72 -11.49
N VAL A 218 -8.42 -3.89 -10.18
CA VAL A 218 -8.79 -2.80 -9.27
C VAL A 218 -7.53 -2.04 -8.82
N GLU A 219 -7.65 -0.73 -8.66
CA GLU A 219 -6.55 0.12 -8.21
C GLU A 219 -6.19 -0.12 -6.73
N PHE A 220 -4.90 -0.21 -6.43
CA PHE A 220 -4.40 0.07 -5.08
C PHE A 220 -4.19 1.57 -4.95
N SER A 221 -5.17 2.26 -4.37
CA SER A 221 -5.19 3.72 -4.27
C SER A 221 -4.24 4.23 -3.19
N ALA A 222 -4.03 5.56 -3.19
CA ALA A 222 -3.44 6.24 -2.05
C ALA A 222 -4.34 6.11 -0.82
N PRO A 223 -3.81 6.26 0.40
CA PRO A 223 -4.61 6.23 1.62
C PRO A 223 -5.83 7.14 1.54
N ALA A 224 -6.98 6.64 2.01
CA ALA A 224 -8.18 7.43 2.11
C ALA A 224 -7.93 8.63 3.05
N PRO A 225 -8.49 9.82 2.74
CA PRO A 225 -8.27 11.01 3.56
C PRO A 225 -9.17 10.99 4.81
N VAL A 226 -8.89 10.06 5.74
CA VAL A 226 -9.67 9.84 6.98
C VAL A 226 -9.89 11.14 7.76
N ASP A 227 -8.85 11.97 7.90
CA ASP A 227 -8.97 13.28 8.57
C ASP A 227 -10.02 14.20 7.91
N ASN A 228 -10.15 14.19 6.58
CA ASN A 228 -11.15 15.00 5.88
C ASN A 228 -12.55 14.41 6.03
N ILE A 229 -12.66 13.09 6.04
CA ILE A 229 -13.94 12.37 6.22
C ILE A 229 -14.50 12.67 7.61
N LEU A 230 -13.70 12.41 8.65
CA LEU A 230 -14.08 12.68 10.04
C LEU A 230 -14.29 14.18 10.31
N GLY A 231 -13.48 15.05 9.68
CA GLY A 231 -13.63 16.50 9.80
C GLY A 231 -14.94 17.06 9.23
N ALA A 232 -15.62 16.30 8.37
CA ALA A 232 -16.94 16.61 7.82
C ALA A 232 -18.09 15.91 8.56
N TYR A 233 -17.80 15.20 9.67
CA TYR A 233 -18.73 14.32 10.37
C TYR A 233 -19.38 13.28 9.46
N THR A 234 -18.69 12.81 8.42
CA THR A 234 -19.15 11.67 7.63
C THR A 234 -18.35 10.42 7.98
N LEU A 235 -18.94 9.26 7.73
CA LEU A 235 -18.22 8.00 7.68
C LEU A 235 -18.27 7.49 6.25
N ALA A 236 -17.16 7.06 5.66
CA ALA A 236 -17.14 6.50 4.31
C ALA A 236 -16.48 5.12 4.31
N PRO A 237 -17.17 4.08 4.82
CA PRO A 237 -16.59 2.76 5.02
C PRO A 237 -15.96 2.19 3.76
N PHE A 238 -15.05 1.25 3.97
CA PHE A 238 -14.63 0.30 2.93
C PHE A 238 -15.48 -0.95 3.09
N ASP A 239 -15.64 -1.75 2.04
CA ASP A 239 -16.21 -3.08 2.21
C ASP A 239 -15.17 -4.04 2.80
N ASP A 240 -15.57 -5.28 3.07
CA ASP A 240 -14.68 -6.31 3.62
C ASP A 240 -13.47 -6.62 2.73
N ALA A 241 -13.53 -6.30 1.43
CA ALA A 241 -12.40 -6.44 0.52
C ALA A 241 -11.41 -5.26 0.61
N GLY A 242 -11.73 -4.23 1.42
CA GLY A 242 -10.89 -3.07 1.68
C GLY A 242 -11.05 -1.97 0.63
N GLY A 243 -12.16 -1.95 -0.11
CA GLY A 243 -12.40 -0.98 -1.17
C GLY A 243 -13.76 -0.30 -1.10
N HIS A 244 -13.91 0.77 -1.87
CA HIS A 244 -15.17 1.48 -2.02
C HIS A 244 -15.29 2.16 -3.38
N ILE A 245 -16.46 2.72 -3.67
CA ILE A 245 -16.75 3.36 -4.95
C ILE A 245 -16.60 4.88 -4.84
N ASN A 246 -15.91 5.45 -5.82
CA ASN A 246 -16.06 6.86 -6.19
C ASN A 246 -16.57 6.92 -7.64
N VAL A 247 -17.64 7.66 -7.92
CA VAL A 247 -18.27 7.66 -9.27
C VAL A 247 -17.35 8.14 -10.40
N HIS A 248 -16.24 8.82 -10.09
CA HIS A 248 -15.27 9.30 -11.08
C HIS A 248 -14.07 8.36 -11.23
N GLN A 249 -13.77 7.56 -10.21
CA GLN A 249 -12.63 6.63 -10.18
C GLN A 249 -13.05 5.19 -10.46
N GLY A 250 -14.23 4.79 -10.00
CA GLY A 250 -14.71 3.41 -9.92
C GLY A 250 -14.49 2.82 -8.53
N TYR A 251 -14.63 1.50 -8.44
CA TYR A 251 -14.25 0.78 -7.23
C TYR A 251 -12.73 0.70 -7.12
N HIS A 252 -12.18 0.99 -5.94
CA HIS A 252 -10.75 1.00 -5.69
C HIS A 252 -10.45 0.62 -4.23
N TYR A 253 -9.28 0.02 -4.00
CA TYR A 253 -8.86 -0.43 -2.68
C TYR A 253 -8.03 0.62 -1.94
N HIS A 254 -8.19 0.64 -0.62
CA HIS A 254 -7.35 1.38 0.34
C HIS A 254 -6.60 0.44 1.29
N ALA A 255 -7.04 -0.82 1.38
CA ALA A 255 -6.40 -1.86 2.15
C ALA A 255 -6.45 -3.21 1.42
N ALA A 256 -5.51 -4.10 1.76
CA ALA A 256 -5.55 -5.50 1.37
C ALA A 256 -6.00 -6.34 2.57
N THR A 257 -7.18 -6.97 2.46
CA THR A 257 -7.78 -7.80 3.53
C THR A 257 -7.64 -9.30 3.28
N GLY A 258 -7.09 -9.68 2.12
CA GLY A 258 -6.89 -11.08 1.71
C GLY A 258 -8.03 -11.69 0.89
N ILE A 259 -9.04 -10.89 0.53
CA ILE A 259 -10.19 -11.31 -0.29
C ILE A 259 -9.89 -11.26 -1.80
N SER A 260 -9.12 -10.27 -2.25
CA SER A 260 -8.89 -10.03 -3.68
C SER A 260 -8.11 -11.16 -4.37
N LEU A 261 -8.28 -11.25 -5.69
CA LEU A 261 -7.61 -12.23 -6.54
C LEU A 261 -6.10 -12.29 -6.27
N LYS A 262 -5.61 -13.51 -6.05
CA LYS A 262 -4.21 -13.77 -5.71
C LYS A 262 -3.63 -15.01 -6.37
N VAL A 263 -2.30 -15.04 -6.47
CA VAL A 263 -1.52 -16.18 -6.94
C VAL A 263 -0.67 -16.71 -5.79
N GLU A 264 -1.06 -17.87 -5.29
CA GLU A 264 -0.34 -18.60 -4.24
C GLU A 264 1.08 -18.97 -4.67
N GLN A 265 2.01 -18.93 -3.72
CA GLN A 265 3.43 -19.23 -3.97
C GLN A 265 3.78 -20.63 -3.46
N GLU A 266 4.35 -21.47 -4.33
CA GLU A 266 4.63 -22.89 -4.00
C GLU A 266 5.70 -23.07 -2.90
N ASP A 267 6.52 -22.05 -2.65
CA ASP A 267 7.59 -22.05 -1.65
C ASP A 267 7.13 -21.54 -0.27
N GLY A 268 5.84 -21.26 -0.09
CA GLY A 268 5.26 -20.78 1.18
C GLY A 268 5.44 -19.28 1.42
N HIS A 269 5.86 -18.55 0.40
CA HIS A 269 5.86 -17.09 0.41
C HIS A 269 4.43 -16.51 0.41
N ASP A 270 4.30 -15.25 0.80
CA ASP A 270 3.05 -14.48 0.71
C ASP A 270 2.51 -14.52 -0.73
N ALA A 271 1.19 -14.54 -0.93
CA ALA A 271 0.60 -14.62 -2.26
C ALA A 271 0.77 -13.31 -3.05
N LEU A 272 0.98 -13.41 -4.35
CA LEU A 272 1.05 -12.24 -5.24
C LEU A 272 -0.38 -11.71 -5.47
N ILE A 273 -0.61 -10.43 -5.21
CA ILE A 273 -1.94 -9.78 -5.33
C ILE A 273 -1.98 -8.66 -6.38
N GLY A 274 -0.83 -8.26 -6.91
CA GLY A 274 -0.77 -7.26 -7.97
C GLY A 274 0.65 -6.83 -8.29
N TYR A 275 0.76 -5.72 -9.02
CA TYR A 275 2.03 -5.11 -9.39
C TYR A 275 2.02 -3.62 -9.07
N ALA A 276 3.14 -3.11 -8.55
CA ALA A 276 3.35 -1.69 -8.35
C ALA A 276 3.54 -0.97 -9.70
N LEU A 277 3.47 0.36 -9.69
CA LEU A 277 3.61 1.15 -10.92
C LEU A 277 5.00 1.04 -11.60
N ASP A 278 6.01 0.59 -10.86
CA ASP A 278 7.34 0.29 -11.38
C ASP A 278 7.47 -1.17 -11.87
N GLY A 279 6.38 -1.93 -11.87
CA GLY A 279 6.28 -3.31 -12.35
C GLY A 279 6.76 -4.38 -11.37
N HIS A 280 7.29 -4.02 -10.19
CA HIS A 280 7.64 -5.01 -9.18
C HIS A 280 6.38 -5.61 -8.53
N GLY A 281 6.43 -6.90 -8.19
CA GLY A 281 5.29 -7.61 -7.59
C GLY A 281 4.92 -7.06 -6.21
N ILE A 282 3.62 -7.02 -5.93
CA ILE A 282 3.04 -6.69 -4.63
C ILE A 282 2.42 -7.96 -4.05
N TYR A 283 2.86 -8.33 -2.85
CA TYR A 283 2.46 -9.54 -2.14
C TYR A 283 1.64 -9.22 -0.88
N GLU A 284 0.86 -10.20 -0.41
CA GLU A 284 0.09 -10.09 0.84
C GLU A 284 0.98 -9.74 2.04
N ASN A 285 0.35 -9.21 3.11
CA ASN A 285 1.06 -8.87 4.34
C ASN A 285 1.57 -10.09 5.09
N LYS A 286 0.85 -11.21 4.97
CA LYS A 286 1.08 -12.47 5.69
C LYS A 286 0.89 -13.65 4.75
N ASN A 287 1.63 -14.72 5.01
CA ASN A 287 1.50 -15.96 4.27
C ASN A 287 0.28 -16.76 4.76
N GLN A 288 0.08 -17.94 4.18
CA GLN A 288 -0.97 -18.88 4.56
C GLN A 288 -0.91 -19.33 6.04
N GLU A 289 0.24 -19.20 6.70
CA GLU A 289 0.41 -19.50 8.13
C GLU A 289 0.16 -18.28 9.04
N GLY A 290 -0.18 -17.12 8.45
CA GLY A 290 -0.41 -15.87 9.18
C GLY A 290 0.88 -15.15 9.60
N ILE A 291 2.03 -15.51 9.02
CA ILE A 291 3.33 -14.94 9.34
C ILE A 291 3.62 -13.80 8.37
N ALA A 292 3.89 -12.61 8.92
CA ALA A 292 4.27 -11.45 8.11
C ALA A 292 5.72 -11.53 7.64
N ALA A 293 5.97 -11.01 6.43
CA ALA A 293 7.33 -10.83 5.93
C ALA A 293 8.17 -9.96 6.88
N SER A 294 9.47 -10.26 6.95
CA SER A 294 10.41 -9.55 7.81
C SER A 294 11.61 -9.03 7.02
N GLY A 295 12.34 -8.08 7.58
CA GLY A 295 13.49 -7.48 6.89
C GLY A 295 13.09 -6.57 5.72
N LEU A 296 11.87 -6.06 5.74
CA LEU A 296 11.39 -5.09 4.74
C LEU A 296 12.12 -3.75 4.91
N ASP A 297 12.42 -3.10 3.79
CA ASP A 297 12.97 -1.76 3.73
C ASP A 297 11.90 -0.68 3.97
N GLU A 298 12.28 0.59 3.82
CA GLU A 298 11.36 1.73 4.02
C GLU A 298 10.17 1.75 3.05
N LEU A 299 10.27 1.05 1.92
CA LEU A 299 9.21 0.94 0.93
C LEU A 299 8.28 -0.25 1.18
N ARG A 300 8.57 -1.03 2.22
CA ARG A 300 7.96 -2.33 2.52
C ARG A 300 8.36 -3.43 1.54
N GLY A 301 9.54 -3.34 0.92
CA GLY A 301 10.05 -4.37 0.03
C GLY A 301 11.34 -5.02 0.52
N HIS A 302 11.71 -6.12 -0.13
CA HIS A 302 13.00 -6.77 0.03
C HIS A 302 13.37 -7.54 -1.24
N THR A 303 14.58 -8.10 -1.29
CA THR A 303 15.07 -8.90 -2.43
C THR A 303 15.29 -10.35 -1.99
N ASP A 304 14.86 -11.30 -2.83
CA ASP A 304 15.22 -12.72 -2.71
C ASP A 304 15.72 -13.32 -4.06
N ASP A 305 16.23 -14.54 -4.02
CA ASP A 305 16.81 -15.24 -5.18
C ASP A 305 15.78 -15.81 -6.18
N THR A 306 14.48 -15.60 -5.94
CA THR A 306 13.37 -16.12 -6.79
C THR A 306 12.62 -15.00 -7.48
N ARG A 307 12.32 -13.94 -6.73
CA ARG A 307 11.45 -12.81 -7.09
C ARG A 307 12.24 -11.57 -7.43
N GLY A 308 13.51 -11.51 -7.04
CA GLY A 308 14.22 -10.24 -7.01
C GLY A 308 13.62 -9.31 -5.98
N TYR A 309 13.74 -8.00 -6.21
CA TYR A 309 13.06 -7.01 -5.37
C TYR A 309 11.54 -7.06 -5.56
N HIS A 310 10.80 -7.09 -4.46
CA HIS A 310 9.34 -7.09 -4.44
C HIS A 310 8.80 -6.48 -3.14
N TYR A 311 7.51 -6.14 -3.13
CA TYR A 311 6.84 -5.48 -2.01
C TYR A 311 5.88 -6.37 -1.25
N HIS A 312 5.64 -6.03 0.01
CA HIS A 312 4.56 -6.58 0.83
C HIS A 312 3.63 -5.47 1.31
N VAL A 313 2.33 -5.68 1.13
CA VAL A 313 1.33 -4.70 1.56
C VAL A 313 1.35 -4.47 3.06
N ASP A 314 0.88 -3.29 3.46
CA ASP A 314 0.71 -2.94 4.86
C ASP A 314 -0.40 -3.74 5.54
N GLN A 315 -0.42 -3.68 6.87
CA GLN A 315 -1.58 -4.12 7.62
C GLN A 315 -2.77 -3.22 7.22
N ALA A 316 -3.93 -3.82 6.98
CA ALA A 316 -5.11 -3.13 6.47
C ALA A 316 -5.44 -1.83 7.26
N GLY A 317 -5.44 -1.88 8.59
CA GLY A 317 -5.74 -0.74 9.45
C GLY A 317 -4.78 0.46 9.32
N ASN A 318 -3.62 0.29 8.66
CA ASN A 318 -2.71 1.39 8.36
C ASN A 318 -3.15 2.23 7.15
N ASN A 319 -4.26 1.86 6.48
CA ASN A 319 -4.81 2.57 5.33
C ASN A 319 -3.73 2.79 4.26
N ASN A 320 -2.98 1.73 3.92
CA ASN A 320 -1.80 1.83 3.06
C ASN A 320 -1.46 0.47 2.43
N PHE A 321 -0.76 0.51 1.30
CA PHE A 321 -0.18 -0.67 0.65
C PHE A 321 1.34 -0.65 0.77
N ILE A 322 1.98 0.31 0.12
CA ILE A 322 3.44 0.46 0.02
C ILE A 322 3.82 1.94 0.09
N ASN A 323 5.04 2.25 0.53
CA ASN A 323 5.42 3.64 0.86
C ASN A 323 6.05 4.41 -0.32
N GLY A 324 6.40 3.71 -1.39
CA GLY A 324 7.02 4.28 -2.58
C GLY A 324 7.41 3.23 -3.62
N LEU A 325 8.18 3.66 -4.61
CA LEU A 325 8.65 2.86 -5.73
C LEU A 325 10.18 2.76 -5.70
N LYS A 326 10.68 1.54 -5.86
CA LYS A 326 12.10 1.18 -5.93
C LYS A 326 12.60 1.21 -7.36
N GLY A 327 11.72 0.91 -8.32
CA GLY A 327 12.03 0.94 -9.75
C GLY A 327 11.62 2.26 -10.42
N ALA A 328 12.08 2.43 -11.65
CA ALA A 328 11.59 3.49 -12.52
C ALA A 328 10.15 3.18 -12.98
N TYR A 329 9.32 4.20 -13.03
CA TYR A 329 7.89 4.11 -13.31
C TYR A 329 7.51 5.01 -14.48
N VAL A 330 6.32 4.84 -15.06
CA VAL A 330 5.83 5.71 -16.12
C VAL A 330 5.24 6.98 -15.51
N ASN A 331 5.71 8.16 -15.95
CA ASN A 331 5.17 9.46 -15.53
C ASN A 331 3.82 9.78 -16.19
#